data_AF-A0A7C8AB73-F1
#
_entry.id   AF-A0A7C8AB73-F1
#
_cell.length_a   1.000
_cell.length_b   1.000
_cell.length_c   1.000
_cell.angle_alpha   90.00
_cell.angle_beta   90.00
_cell.angle_gamma   90.00
#
_symmetry.space_group_name_H-M   'P 1'
#
loop_
_entity.id
_entity.type
_entity.pdbx_description
1 polymer ?
#
loop_
_entity_poly.entity_id
_entity_poly.type
_entity_poly.pdbx_seq_one_letter_code
_entity_poly.pdbx_strand_id
1 'polypeptide(L)'
;MTAKTKDGKEIFNTSKIYIPQSPLKGRDDKMVYGPFRKSGMIADTSLQPGRPTEEFFEIGFPYEDIEKDGKKTRNIKAKEMDITVRLWYLPAGGNHRDDAATPINKAKYLFYETTRKVTVK
;
A
#
# COMPACT_ATOMS: atom_id res chain seq x y z
N MET A 1 0.11 1.79 -0.96
CA MET A 1 -0.85 2.85 -0.59
C MET A 1 -0.49 3.35 0.79
N THR A 2 -0.45 4.67 0.95
CA THR A 2 -0.18 5.32 2.24
C THR A 2 -1.27 6.32 2.57
N ALA A 3 -1.56 6.51 3.85
CA ALA A 3 -2.48 7.53 4.31
C ALA A 3 -1.82 8.37 5.40
N LYS A 4 -1.87 9.70 5.22
CA LYS A 4 -1.25 10.67 6.13
C LYS A 4 -2.30 11.66 6.64
N THR A 5 -2.18 12.05 7.90
CA THR A 5 -2.98 13.16 8.45
C THR A 5 -2.46 14.50 7.93
N LYS A 6 -3.22 15.58 8.14
CA LYS A 6 -2.79 16.96 7.82
C LYS A 6 -1.43 17.33 8.44
N ASP A 7 -1.12 16.75 9.60
CA ASP A 7 0.14 16.96 10.32
C ASP A 7 1.33 16.18 9.70
N GLY A 8 1.10 15.49 8.57
CA GLY A 8 2.11 14.68 7.88
C GLY A 8 2.36 13.31 8.51
N LYS A 9 1.67 12.96 9.60
CA LYS A 9 1.83 11.67 10.27
C LYS A 9 1.23 10.55 9.43
N GLU A 10 2.03 9.54 9.12
CA GLU A 10 1.57 8.30 8.49
C GLU A 10 0.74 7.48 9.47
N ILE A 11 -0.51 7.19 9.10
CA ILE A 11 -1.46 6.41 9.90
C ILE A 11 -1.79 5.06 9.28
N PHE A 12 -1.50 4.90 7.99
CA PHE A 12 -1.74 3.65 7.28
C PHE A 12 -0.72 3.46 6.16
N ASN A 13 -0.20 2.24 6.04
CA ASN A 13 0.71 1.85 4.97
C ASN A 13 0.48 0.38 4.64
N THR A 14 0.05 0.13 3.41
CA THR A 14 -0.12 -1.24 2.90
C THR A 14 0.38 -1.33 1.47
N SER A 15 0.78 -2.53 1.09
CA SER A 15 1.25 -2.84 -0.26
C SER A 15 0.63 -4.15 -0.72
N LYS A 16 0.13 -4.15 -1.95
CA LYS A 16 -0.23 -5.37 -2.68
C LYS A 16 0.86 -5.63 -3.72
N ILE A 17 1.29 -6.88 -3.81
CA ILE A 17 2.34 -7.30 -4.73
C ILE A 17 1.68 -8.12 -5.84
N TYR A 18 1.94 -7.72 -7.09
CA TYR A 18 1.48 -8.44 -8.27
C TYR A 18 2.67 -9.12 -8.93
N ILE A 19 2.71 -10.45 -8.89
CA ILE A 19 3.81 -11.23 -9.44
C ILE A 19 3.31 -12.47 -10.20
N PRO A 20 3.80 -12.72 -11.43
CA PRO A 20 3.38 -13.86 -12.24
C PRO A 20 4.07 -15.18 -11.84
N GLN A 21 5.02 -15.17 -10.91
CA GLN A 21 5.75 -16.36 -10.46
C GLN A 21 5.78 -16.42 -8.94
N SER A 22 6.00 -17.63 -8.40
CA SER A 22 6.13 -17.83 -6.95
C SER A 22 7.21 -16.89 -6.37
N PRO A 23 6.91 -16.20 -5.26
CA PRO A 23 7.92 -15.48 -4.50
C PRO A 23 8.93 -16.44 -3.88
N LEU A 24 10.05 -15.91 -3.38
CA LEU A 24 11.05 -16.69 -2.66
C LEU A 24 10.39 -17.49 -1.52
N LYS A 25 10.58 -18.81 -1.53
CA LYS A 25 10.01 -19.73 -0.53
C LYS A 25 8.48 -19.61 -0.37
N GLY A 26 7.77 -19.05 -1.36
CA GLY A 26 6.31 -18.94 -1.36
C GLY A 26 5.71 -17.86 -0.45
N ARG A 27 6.51 -17.02 0.22
CA ARG A 27 5.99 -16.02 1.18
C ARG A 27 6.69 -14.66 1.13
N ASP A 28 7.77 -14.53 0.37
CA ASP A 28 8.57 -13.30 0.33
C ASP A 28 7.99 -12.22 -0.60
N ASP A 29 8.54 -11.02 -0.57
CA ASP A 29 8.17 -9.90 -1.44
C ASP A 29 8.99 -9.85 -2.75
N LYS A 30 9.94 -10.78 -2.91
CA LYS A 30 10.87 -10.81 -4.04
C LYS A 30 10.57 -11.91 -5.03
N MET A 31 10.58 -11.51 -6.29
CA MET A 31 10.70 -12.41 -7.42
C MET A 31 12.10 -12.99 -7.46
N VAL A 32 12.19 -14.32 -7.46
CA VAL A 32 13.48 -15.03 -7.55
C VAL A 32 13.57 -15.86 -8.81
N TYR A 33 14.75 -15.80 -9.42
CA TYR A 33 15.13 -16.64 -10.53
C TYR A 33 15.65 -17.98 -9.99
N GLY A 34 15.26 -19.09 -10.63
CA GLY A 34 15.65 -20.44 -10.23
C GLY A 34 14.47 -21.28 -9.73
N PRO A 35 14.18 -22.43 -10.39
CA PRO A 35 13.09 -23.32 -9.99
C PRO A 35 13.20 -23.79 -8.53
N PHE A 36 14.41 -24.09 -8.05
CA PHE A 36 14.65 -24.59 -6.69
C PHE A 36 14.31 -23.59 -5.57
N ARG A 37 14.19 -22.28 -5.88
CA ARG A 37 13.83 -21.23 -4.91
C ARG A 37 12.33 -20.97 -4.84
N LYS A 38 11.57 -21.56 -5.77
CA LYS A 38 10.13 -21.40 -5.95
C LYS A 38 9.40 -22.61 -5.36
N SER A 39 9.48 -22.75 -4.04
CA SER A 39 8.87 -23.87 -3.30
C SER A 39 7.45 -23.56 -2.80
N GLY A 40 6.80 -22.51 -3.29
CA GLY A 40 5.47 -22.07 -2.87
C GLY A 40 4.35 -22.48 -3.82
N MET A 41 3.12 -22.57 -3.31
CA MET A 41 1.93 -22.70 -4.15
C MET A 41 1.79 -21.46 -5.04
N ILE A 42 1.55 -21.67 -6.34
CA ILE A 42 1.39 -20.60 -7.31
C ILE A 42 -0.07 -20.14 -7.25
N ALA A 43 -0.34 -19.09 -6.50
CA ALA A 43 -1.50 -18.25 -6.77
C ALA A 43 -1.08 -17.21 -7.82
N ASP A 44 -1.78 -17.17 -8.96
CA ASP A 44 -1.57 -16.10 -9.94
C ASP A 44 -2.12 -14.80 -9.36
N THR A 45 -1.20 -13.95 -8.93
CA THR A 45 -1.49 -12.61 -8.39
C THR A 45 -1.09 -11.53 -9.39
N SER A 46 -0.83 -11.87 -10.65
CA SER A 46 -0.40 -10.89 -11.64
C SER A 46 -1.58 -10.06 -12.17
N LEU A 47 -1.26 -8.86 -12.68
CA LEU A 47 -2.20 -8.04 -13.43
C LEU A 47 -2.41 -8.68 -14.81
N GLN A 48 -3.60 -9.23 -15.03
CA GLN A 48 -3.93 -9.93 -16.28
C GLN A 48 -4.13 -8.95 -17.43
N PRO A 49 -3.67 -9.27 -18.66
CA PRO A 49 -3.84 -8.40 -19.82
C PRO A 49 -5.32 -8.10 -20.10
N GLY A 50 -5.64 -6.82 -20.32
CA GLY A 50 -7.00 -6.38 -20.68
C GLY A 50 -8.05 -6.55 -19.58
N ARG A 51 -7.65 -6.95 -18.35
CA ARG A 51 -8.56 -7.13 -17.23
C ARG A 51 -8.27 -6.10 -16.14
N PRO A 52 -9.21 -5.19 -15.83
CA PRO A 52 -9.05 -4.28 -14.71
C PRO A 52 -9.01 -5.06 -13.39
N THR A 53 -8.20 -4.60 -12.45
CA THR A 53 -8.12 -5.13 -11.09
C THR A 53 -8.63 -4.07 -10.12
N GLU A 54 -9.57 -4.46 -9.28
CA GLU A 54 -10.09 -3.63 -8.20
C GLU A 54 -9.53 -4.16 -6.87
N GLU A 55 -9.00 -3.26 -6.05
CA GLU A 55 -8.52 -3.58 -4.71
C GLU A 55 -9.26 -2.74 -3.68
N PHE A 56 -9.69 -3.41 -2.61
CA PHE A 56 -10.36 -2.78 -1.48
C PHE A 56 -9.37 -2.64 -0.33
N PHE A 57 -9.31 -1.44 0.23
CA PHE A 57 -8.50 -1.15 1.41
C PHE A 57 -9.36 -0.46 2.46
N GLU A 58 -9.34 -0.99 3.67
CA GLU A 58 -10.01 -0.39 4.82
C GLU A 58 -9.01 0.44 5.62
N ILE A 59 -9.31 1.73 5.76
CA ILE A 59 -8.48 2.67 6.53
C ILE A 59 -9.33 3.22 7.67
N GLY A 60 -8.97 2.88 8.90
CA GLY A 60 -9.58 3.48 10.08
C GLY A 60 -9.08 4.91 10.29
N PHE A 61 -9.98 5.84 10.60
CA PHE A 61 -9.59 7.17 11.04
C PHE A 61 -8.96 7.09 12.44
N PRO A 62 -7.98 7.94 12.79
CA PRO A 62 -7.46 7.95 14.15
C PRO A 62 -8.52 8.49 15.11
N TYR A 63 -8.88 7.70 16.12
CA TYR A 63 -9.82 8.05 17.18
C TYR A 63 -9.09 8.16 18.53
N GLU A 64 -9.55 9.05 19.39
CA GLU A 64 -9.24 9.05 20.82
C GLU A 64 -10.51 8.75 21.61
N ASP A 65 -10.39 7.86 22.60
CA ASP A 65 -11.47 7.59 23.55
C ASP A 65 -11.47 8.71 24.61
N ILE A 66 -12.52 9.53 24.61
CA ILE A 66 -12.73 10.57 25.62
C ILE A 66 -13.85 10.09 26.56
N GLU A 67 -13.59 10.08 27.86
CA GLU A 67 -14.64 9.91 28.87
C GLU A 67 -15.37 11.24 29.07
N LYS A 68 -16.61 11.30 28.58
CA LYS A 68 -17.59 12.32 28.98
C LYS A 68 -18.73 11.59 29.70
N ASP A 69 -19.06 12.05 30.90
CA ASP A 69 -20.21 11.56 31.68
C ASP A 69 -20.27 10.04 31.89
N GLY A 70 -19.14 9.40 32.23
CA GLY A 70 -19.07 7.96 32.53
C GLY A 70 -19.32 7.03 31.33
N LYS A 71 -19.39 7.57 30.11
CA LYS A 71 -19.49 6.79 28.85
C LYS A 71 -18.28 7.07 27.95
N LYS A 72 -17.59 6.00 27.54
CA LYS A 72 -16.48 6.07 26.58
C LYS A 72 -17.02 6.51 25.21
N THR A 73 -16.67 7.73 24.80
CA THR A 73 -17.08 8.28 23.50
C THR A 73 -15.85 8.36 22.60
N ARG A 74 -15.93 7.78 21.40
CA ARG A 74 -14.86 7.86 20.38
C ARG A 74 -14.91 9.22 19.69
N ASN A 75 -13.87 10.03 19.82
CA ASN A 75 -13.72 11.28 19.09
C ASN A 75 -12.68 11.14 17.98
N ILE A 76 -13.00 11.60 16.76
CA ILE A 76 -12.11 11.51 15.61
C ILE A 76 -11.06 12.62 15.71
N LYS A 77 -9.77 12.25 15.86
CA LYS A 77 -8.66 13.19 16.06
C LYS A 77 -8.29 13.96 14.80
N ALA A 78 -8.32 13.28 13.65
CA ALA A 78 -8.07 13.89 12.35
C ALA A 78 -9.29 13.67 11.45
N LYS A 79 -10.03 14.76 11.17
CA LYS A 79 -11.19 14.75 10.27
C LYS A 79 -10.79 14.78 8.79
N GLU A 80 -9.52 15.00 8.50
CA GLU A 80 -8.95 15.03 7.15
C GLU A 80 -7.77 14.07 7.03
N MET A 81 -7.69 13.38 5.89
CA MET A 81 -6.62 12.44 5.57
C MET A 81 -6.29 12.50 4.08
N ASP A 82 -5.00 12.56 3.76
CA ASP A 82 -4.51 12.46 2.38
C ASP A 82 -4.13 11.00 2.10
N ILE A 83 -4.84 10.37 1.16
CA ILE A 83 -4.58 9.01 0.70
C ILE A 83 -3.75 9.09 -0.56
N THR A 84 -2.56 8.48 -0.56
CA THR A 84 -1.69 8.40 -1.72
C THR A 84 -1.59 6.96 -2.22
N VAL A 85 -1.99 6.75 -3.48
CA VAL A 85 -1.88 5.48 -4.19
C VAL A 85 -0.73 5.58 -5.17
N ARG A 86 0.20 4.62 -5.10
CA ARG A 86 1.37 4.51 -5.96
C ARG A 86 1.44 3.13 -6.57
N LEU A 87 1.66 3.05 -7.88
CA LEU A 87 1.93 1.82 -8.60
C LEU A 87 3.41 1.78 -8.97
N TRP A 88 4.09 0.75 -8.48
CA TRP A 88 5.50 0.54 -8.71
C TRP A 88 5.77 -0.68 -9.58
N TYR A 89 6.77 -0.59 -10.43
CA TYR A 89 7.42 -1.73 -11.07
C TYR A 89 8.76 -1.98 -10.38
N LEU A 90 8.93 -3.15 -9.77
CA LEU A 90 10.15 -3.48 -9.03
C LEU A 90 10.77 -4.73 -9.66
N PRO A 91 11.89 -4.61 -10.40
CA PRO A 91 12.67 -5.78 -10.77
C PRO A 91 13.29 -6.39 -9.50
N ALA A 92 13.62 -7.68 -9.57
CA ALA A 92 14.04 -8.55 -8.46
C ALA A 92 14.70 -7.81 -7.27
N GLY A 93 13.92 -7.53 -6.23
CA GLY A 93 14.41 -6.97 -4.96
C GLY A 93 14.43 -5.45 -4.82
N GLY A 94 13.71 -4.69 -5.66
CA GLY A 94 13.50 -3.25 -5.43
C GLY A 94 12.70 -2.96 -4.15
N ASN A 95 13.10 -1.93 -3.40
CA ASN A 95 12.37 -1.45 -2.22
C ASN A 95 11.53 -0.23 -2.59
N HIS A 96 10.19 -0.36 -2.53
CA HIS A 96 9.27 0.76 -2.76
C HIS A 96 9.27 1.82 -1.64
N ARG A 97 9.98 1.55 -0.54
CA ARG A 97 10.16 2.47 0.60
C ARG A 97 11.44 3.29 0.53
N ASP A 98 12.24 3.12 -0.53
CA ASP A 98 13.42 3.95 -0.73
C ASP A 98 12.94 5.34 -1.23
N ASP A 99 12.75 6.26 -0.29
CA ASP A 99 12.17 7.60 -0.45
C ASP A 99 13.02 8.58 -1.28
N ALA A 100 14.05 8.09 -2.00
CA ALA A 100 14.71 8.89 -3.02
C ALA A 100 13.71 9.17 -4.14
N ALA A 101 13.07 10.34 -4.05
CA ALA A 101 12.01 10.84 -4.91
C ALA A 101 12.27 10.42 -6.36
N THR A 102 11.56 9.39 -6.78
CA THR A 102 11.73 8.78 -8.08
C THR A 102 10.61 9.36 -8.93
N PRO A 103 10.88 10.40 -9.75
CA PRO A 103 9.81 11.09 -10.47
C PRO A 103 9.03 10.11 -11.34
N ILE A 104 7.71 10.29 -11.39
CA ILE A 104 6.77 9.46 -12.18
C ILE A 104 7.33 9.31 -13.59
N ASN A 105 7.43 8.07 -14.08
CA ASN A 105 7.94 7.70 -15.40
C ASN A 105 9.39 8.13 -15.73
N LYS A 106 10.11 8.72 -14.79
CA LYS A 106 11.52 9.15 -14.96
C LYS A 106 12.48 8.27 -14.18
N ALA A 107 11.99 7.72 -13.08
CA ALA A 107 12.69 6.71 -12.34
C ALA A 107 12.32 5.31 -12.78
N LYS A 108 13.23 4.36 -12.53
CA LYS A 108 13.10 2.96 -12.97
C LYS A 108 11.83 2.25 -12.49
N TYR A 109 11.12 2.80 -11.49
CA TYR A 109 10.17 2.03 -10.70
C TYR A 109 8.78 2.65 -10.43
N LEU A 110 8.53 3.96 -10.61
CA LEU A 110 7.20 4.56 -10.32
C LEU A 110 6.41 4.84 -11.61
N PHE A 111 5.30 4.13 -11.82
CA PHE A 111 4.46 4.26 -13.01
C PHE A 111 3.26 5.19 -12.81
N TYR A 112 2.73 5.21 -11.59
CA TYR A 112 1.54 5.99 -11.30
C TYR A 112 1.57 6.46 -9.86
N GLU A 113 1.16 7.71 -9.64
CA GLU A 113 0.90 8.27 -8.33
C GLU A 113 -0.36 9.14 -8.42
N THR A 114 -1.25 8.98 -7.44
CA THR A 114 -2.36 9.90 -7.22
C THR A 114 -2.55 10.10 -5.73
N THR A 115 -2.88 11.33 -5.34
CA THR A 115 -3.28 11.65 -3.98
C THR A 115 -4.72 12.16 -3.99
N ARG A 116 -5.52 11.69 -3.03
CA ARG A 116 -6.90 12.15 -2.81
C ARG A 116 -7.07 12.52 -1.34
N LYS A 117 -7.65 13.70 -1.11
CA LYS A 117 -8.05 14.15 0.22
C LYS A 117 -9.41 13.55 0.57
N VAL A 118 -9.52 12.97 1.75
CA VAL A 118 -10.75 12.40 2.30
C VAL A 118 -11.08 13.10 3.60
N THR A 119 -12.33 13.52 3.76
CA THR A 119 -12.83 14.23 4.94
C THR A 119 -14.04 13.53 5.52
N VAL A 120 -14.10 13.40 6.85
CA VAL A 120 -15.27 12.87 7.57
C VAL A 120 -16.02 14.04 8.21
N LYS A 121 -17.35 14.08 8.03
CA LYS A 121 -18.23 15.09 8.64
C LYS A 121 -18.43 14.81 10.13
#